data_AF-A0A1W0A0Y4-F1
#
_entry.id   AF-A0A1W0A0Y4-F1
#
_cell.length_a   1.000
_cell.length_b   1.000
_cell.length_c   1.000
_cell.angle_alpha   90.00
_cell.angle_beta   90.00
_cell.angle_gamma   90.00
#
_symmetry.space_group_name_H-M   'P 1'
#
loop_
_entity.id
_entity.type
_entity.pdbx_description
1 polymer ?
#
loop_
_entity_poly.entity_id
_entity_poly.type
_entity_poly.pdbx_seq_one_letter_code
_entity_poly.pdbx_strand_id
1 'polypeptide(L)'
;MDNFVIDEQTLPERADSEMYSSLNSPTSNNCYGCRRHYKLWYKDENVKERYDQIVRAILRLANTNEISNNALLAQKACKYRNLLRSNSVNFDDPSLDVFESLGITWCKTTL
;
A
#
# COMPACT_ATOMS: atom_id res chain seq x y z
N MET A 1 13.58 -39.88 -12.36
CA MET A 1 13.97 -38.88 -11.34
C MET A 1 15.31 -38.37 -11.77
N ASP A 2 15.29 -37.32 -12.58
CA ASP A 2 16.49 -36.75 -13.18
C ASP A 2 17.10 -35.77 -12.19
N ASN A 3 18.30 -36.11 -11.71
CA ASN A 3 19.10 -35.29 -10.82
C ASN A 3 19.82 -34.23 -11.66
N PHE A 4 19.44 -32.95 -11.52
CA PHE A 4 20.22 -31.84 -12.06
C PHE A 4 21.37 -31.50 -11.11
N VAL A 5 22.58 -31.82 -11.55
CA VAL A 5 23.85 -31.38 -10.95
C VAL A 5 24.09 -29.94 -11.40
N ILE A 6 24.24 -29.02 -10.44
CA ILE A 6 24.68 -27.64 -10.70
C ILE A 6 26.17 -27.60 -10.37
N ASP A 7 26.98 -27.42 -11.41
CA ASP A 7 28.44 -27.35 -11.34
C ASP A 7 28.87 -25.98 -10.82
N GLU A 8 29.59 -25.98 -9.71
CA GLU A 8 30.19 -24.82 -9.06
C GLU A 8 31.52 -24.54 -9.78
N GLN A 9 31.58 -23.48 -10.60
CA GLN A 9 32.84 -23.03 -11.18
C GLN A 9 33.16 -21.59 -10.77
N THR A 10 34.26 -21.55 -10.02
CA THR A 10 34.99 -20.46 -9.40
C THR A 10 35.80 -19.66 -10.43
N LEU A 11 35.62 -18.33 -10.45
CA LEU A 11 36.59 -17.22 -10.63
C LEU A 11 37.70 -17.29 -11.72
N PRO A 12 38.04 -16.15 -12.39
CA PRO A 12 38.92 -15.19 -11.72
C PRO A 12 38.69 -13.69 -12.01
N GLU A 13 39.20 -12.89 -11.06
CA GLU A 13 39.47 -11.46 -11.12
C GLU A 13 40.19 -11.03 -12.40
N ARG A 14 39.80 -9.86 -12.93
CA ARG A 14 40.75 -8.85 -13.39
C ARG A 14 40.11 -7.47 -13.25
N ALA A 15 40.67 -6.70 -12.32
CA ALA A 15 40.54 -5.26 -12.28
C ALA A 15 41.24 -4.66 -13.51
N ASP A 16 40.60 -3.70 -14.17
CA ASP A 16 41.30 -2.55 -14.74
C ASP A 16 40.33 -1.35 -14.74
N SER A 17 40.89 -0.24 -14.28
CA SER A 17 40.26 0.98 -13.83
C SER A 17 40.38 2.02 -14.93
N GLU A 18 39.28 2.64 -15.38
CA GLU A 18 39.33 4.01 -15.90
C GLU A 18 38.06 4.82 -15.59
N MET A 19 38.31 6.04 -15.13
CA MET A 19 37.39 7.13 -14.81
C MET A 19 36.35 7.41 -15.91
N TYR A 20 35.09 7.46 -15.52
CA TYR A 20 34.16 8.48 -16.04
C TYR A 20 33.61 9.27 -14.87
N SER A 21 34.16 10.47 -14.71
CA SER A 21 33.71 11.49 -13.79
C SER A 21 32.26 11.90 -14.08
N SER A 22 31.47 11.96 -13.01
CA SER A 22 30.37 12.88 -12.78
C SER A 22 29.49 13.26 -13.98
N LEU A 23 28.45 12.48 -14.20
CA LEU A 23 27.14 13.06 -14.46
C LEU A 23 26.30 12.87 -13.20
N ASN A 24 26.27 13.93 -12.39
CA ASN A 24 25.20 14.18 -11.44
C ASN A 24 23.90 14.37 -12.25
N SER A 25 23.37 13.28 -12.78
CA SER A 25 21.97 13.22 -13.12
C SER A 25 21.24 13.43 -11.80
N PRO A 26 20.32 14.41 -11.67
CA PRO A 26 19.34 14.31 -10.61
C PRO A 26 18.63 13.00 -10.91
N THR A 27 18.96 11.95 -10.15
CA THR A 27 18.08 10.80 -10.00
C THR A 27 16.75 11.43 -9.65
N SER A 28 15.87 11.47 -10.65
CA SER A 28 14.47 11.79 -10.52
C SER A 28 14.04 11.13 -9.23
N ASN A 29 13.96 11.92 -8.16
CA ASN A 29 13.46 11.44 -6.89
C ASN A 29 12.05 11.03 -7.27
N ASN A 30 11.86 9.71 -7.36
CA ASN A 30 10.58 9.07 -7.54
C ASN A 30 9.54 9.97 -6.90
N CYS A 31 8.74 10.64 -7.72
CA CYS A 31 7.58 11.36 -7.24
C CYS A 31 6.73 10.27 -6.60
N TYR A 32 6.86 10.11 -5.27
CA TYR A 32 6.13 9.15 -4.49
C TYR A 32 4.67 9.48 -4.75
N GLY A 33 4.07 8.66 -5.62
CA GLY A 33 2.95 9.04 -6.47
C GLY A 33 1.90 9.81 -5.68
N CYS A 34 1.52 10.98 -6.22
CA CYS A 34 0.44 11.80 -5.70
C CYS A 34 -0.69 10.88 -5.22
N ARG A 35 -0.91 10.86 -3.90
CA ARG A 35 -1.91 10.00 -3.29
C ARG A 35 -3.25 10.31 -3.95
N ARG A 36 -3.85 9.33 -4.63
CA ARG A 36 -5.10 9.54 -5.37
C ARG A 36 -6.19 9.92 -4.37
N HIS A 37 -6.74 11.12 -4.54
CA HIS A 37 -7.86 11.61 -3.75
C HIS A 37 -9.16 11.44 -4.54
N TYR A 38 -10.18 10.89 -3.88
CA TYR A 38 -11.48 10.61 -4.45
C TYR A 38 -12.55 11.38 -3.70
N LYS A 39 -13.54 11.92 -4.43
CA LYS A 39 -14.74 12.51 -3.83
C LYS A 39 -15.91 11.58 -4.04
N LEU A 40 -16.55 11.14 -2.97
CA LEU A 40 -17.72 10.27 -3.01
C LEU A 40 -18.96 11.08 -2.66
N TRP A 41 -19.89 11.20 -3.60
CA TRP A 41 -21.15 11.87 -3.35
C TRP A 41 -22.16 10.91 -2.72
N TYR A 42 -22.86 11.36 -1.68
CA TYR A 42 -23.85 10.55 -0.98
C TYR A 42 -25.05 11.39 -0.59
N LYS A 43 -26.23 10.75 -0.50
CA LYS A 43 -27.49 11.36 -0.07
C LYS A 43 -27.97 10.83 1.27
N ASP A 44 -27.81 9.52 1.47
CA ASP A 44 -28.27 8.80 2.65
C ASP A 44 -27.14 8.61 3.66
N GLU A 45 -27.34 9.07 4.89
CA GLU A 45 -26.37 8.89 5.99
C GLU A 45 -26.20 7.41 6.35
N ASN A 46 -27.25 6.58 6.20
CA ASN A 46 -27.17 5.14 6.46
C ASN A 46 -26.25 4.44 5.44
N VAL A 47 -26.09 5.00 4.24
CA VAL A 47 -25.10 4.49 3.27
C VAL A 47 -23.70 4.78 3.78
N LYS A 48 -23.44 6.04 4.17
CA LYS A 48 -22.13 6.44 4.69
C LYS A 48 -21.73 5.61 5.92
N GLU A 49 -22.65 5.41 6.86
CA GLU A 49 -22.43 4.62 8.07
C GLU A 49 -22.11 3.14 7.75
N ARG A 50 -22.87 2.50 6.86
CA ARG A 50 -22.59 1.11 6.46
C ARG A 50 -21.21 0.96 5.84
N TYR A 51 -20.81 1.90 4.98
CA TYR A 51 -19.47 1.86 4.40
C TYR A 51 -18.40 2.06 5.46
N ASP A 52 -18.61 2.93 6.47
CA ASP A 52 -17.66 3.11 7.58
C ASP A 52 -17.43 1.78 8.32
N GLN A 53 -18.51 1.10 8.68
CA GLN A 53 -18.44 -0.21 9.36
C GLN A 53 -17.71 -1.26 8.50
N ILE A 54 -18.02 -1.33 7.20
CA ILE A 54 -17.38 -2.28 6.27
C ILE A 54 -15.87 -1.98 6.14
N VAL A 55 -15.50 -0.72 5.95
CA VAL A 55 -14.09 -0.34 5.78
C VAL A 55 -13.30 -0.63 7.05
N ARG A 56 -13.83 -0.31 8.23
CA ARG A 56 -13.22 -0.68 9.51
C ARG A 56 -13.05 -2.20 9.64
N ALA A 57 -14.05 -2.99 9.24
CA ALA A 57 -13.94 -4.45 9.26
C ALA A 57 -12.82 -4.95 8.33
N ILE A 58 -12.68 -4.39 7.13
CA ILE A 58 -11.60 -4.73 6.18
C ILE A 58 -10.23 -4.38 6.77
N LEU A 59 -10.10 -3.21 7.41
CA LEU A 59 -8.84 -2.77 8.00
C LEU A 59 -8.46 -3.60 9.22
N ARG A 60 -9.43 -3.97 10.07
CA ARG A 60 -9.23 -4.95 11.14
C ARG A 60 -8.74 -6.28 10.58
N LEU A 61 -9.40 -6.78 9.54
CA LEU A 61 -9.03 -8.02 8.86
C LEU A 61 -7.63 -7.95 8.22
N ALA A 62 -7.24 -6.79 7.71
CA ALA A 62 -5.88 -6.57 7.19
C ALA A 62 -4.81 -6.58 8.31
N ASN A 63 -5.19 -6.23 9.53
CA ASN A 63 -4.30 -6.22 10.70
C ASN A 63 -4.26 -7.56 11.45
N THR A 64 -5.04 -8.57 11.04
CA THR A 64 -4.95 -9.90 11.64
C THR A 64 -3.74 -10.67 11.11
N ASN A 65 -3.24 -11.60 11.92
CA ASN A 65 -2.19 -12.56 11.51
C ASN A 65 -2.79 -13.83 10.86
N GLU A 66 -4.08 -13.80 10.50
CA GLU A 66 -4.75 -14.94 9.90
C GLU A 66 -4.34 -15.12 8.42
N ILE A 67 -4.27 -16.36 7.97
CA ILE A 67 -3.85 -16.72 6.60
C ILE A 67 -5.07 -17.04 5.72
N SER A 68 -6.24 -16.48 6.03
CA SER A 68 -7.42 -16.66 5.17
C SER A 68 -7.24 -15.88 3.86
N ASN A 69 -7.85 -16.36 2.77
CA ASN A 69 -7.81 -15.66 1.47
C ASN A 69 -8.29 -14.20 1.59
N ASN A 70 -9.32 -13.97 2.41
CA ASN A 70 -9.85 -12.62 2.64
C ASN A 70 -8.86 -11.74 3.42
N ALA A 71 -8.18 -12.28 4.44
CA ALA A 71 -7.13 -11.56 5.16
C ALA A 71 -5.96 -11.20 4.24
N LEU A 72 -5.52 -12.14 3.39
CA LEU A 72 -4.45 -11.87 2.41
C LEU A 72 -4.86 -10.81 1.39
N LEU A 73 -6.12 -10.81 0.93
CA LEU A 73 -6.63 -9.76 0.04
C LEU A 73 -6.69 -8.40 0.73
N ALA A 74 -7.16 -8.35 1.98
CA ALA A 74 -7.22 -7.12 2.77
C ALA A 74 -5.83 -6.55 3.03
N GLN A 75 -4.87 -7.39 3.44
CA GLN A 75 -3.46 -7.04 3.60
C GLN A 75 -2.85 -6.51 2.30
N LYS A 76 -3.08 -7.20 1.17
CA LYS A 76 -2.60 -6.75 -0.14
C LYS A 76 -3.21 -5.40 -0.53
N ALA A 77 -4.51 -5.21 -0.35
CA ALA A 77 -5.19 -3.96 -0.66
C ALA A 77 -4.58 -2.79 0.13
N CYS A 78 -4.33 -2.97 1.42
CA CYS A 78 -3.70 -1.96 2.27
C CYS A 78 -2.23 -1.71 1.89
N LYS A 79 -1.48 -2.75 1.52
CA LYS A 79 -0.11 -2.64 1.01
C LYS A 79 -0.04 -1.80 -0.27
N TYR A 80 -0.88 -2.09 -1.26
CA TYR A 80 -0.89 -1.34 -2.53
C TYR A 80 -1.31 0.11 -2.37
N ARG A 81 -2.14 0.41 -1.36
CA ARG A 81 -2.56 1.78 -1.05
C ARG A 81 -1.54 2.55 -0.19
N ASN A 82 -0.38 1.95 0.09
CA ASN A 82 0.66 2.44 1.01
C ASN A 82 0.12 2.76 2.42
N LEU A 83 -0.98 2.13 2.84
CA LEU A 83 -1.57 2.35 4.16
C LEU A 83 -0.72 1.76 5.29
N LEU A 84 0.01 0.68 5.01
CA LEU A 84 0.84 -0.02 6.01
C LEU A 84 2.13 0.72 6.41
N ARG A 85 2.46 1.88 5.84
CA ARG A 85 3.58 2.68 6.36
C ARG A 85 3.19 3.47 7.63
N SER A 86 1.90 3.65 7.89
CA SER A 86 1.40 4.26 9.12
C SER A 86 0.94 3.18 10.09
N ASN A 87 1.88 2.49 10.74
CA ASN A 87 1.63 1.58 11.87
C ASN A 87 1.01 2.28 13.10
N SER A 88 0.54 3.52 12.96
CA SER A 88 0.08 4.40 14.04
C SER A 88 -1.42 4.73 13.97
N VAL A 89 -2.16 4.26 12.95
CA VAL A 89 -3.58 4.60 12.82
C VAL A 89 -4.43 3.55 13.54
N ASN A 90 -5.04 3.95 14.65
CA ASN A 90 -6.00 3.13 15.37
C ASN A 90 -7.36 3.18 14.67
N PHE A 91 -7.69 2.16 13.88
CA PHE A 91 -8.96 2.06 13.15
C PHE A 91 -10.19 1.79 14.04
N ASP A 92 -9.98 1.55 15.33
CA ASP A 92 -11.06 1.39 16.31
C ASP A 92 -11.50 2.71 16.94
N ASP A 93 -10.78 3.80 16.69
CA ASP A 93 -11.18 5.12 17.17
C ASP A 93 -12.43 5.61 16.42
N PRO A 94 -13.57 5.82 17.11
CA PRO A 94 -14.80 6.30 16.48
C PRO A 94 -14.69 7.74 15.98
N SER A 95 -13.74 8.52 16.48
CA SER A 95 -13.50 9.91 16.04
C SER A 95 -12.66 10.01 14.77
N LEU A 96 -11.98 8.92 14.39
CA LEU A 96 -11.15 8.86 13.19
C LEU A 96 -12.01 8.77 11.93
N ASP A 97 -11.79 9.69 10.99
CA ASP A 97 -12.27 9.55 9.61
C ASP A 97 -11.36 8.59 8.82
N VAL A 98 -11.78 7.34 8.79
CA VAL A 98 -11.05 6.26 8.11
C VAL A 98 -10.99 6.49 6.60
N PHE A 99 -11.95 7.20 6.02
CA PHE A 99 -11.99 7.50 4.58
C PHE A 99 -10.98 8.57 4.20
N GLU A 100 -10.80 9.60 5.02
CA GLU A 100 -9.73 10.58 4.83
C GLU A 100 -8.36 9.89 4.86
N SER A 101 -8.19 8.94 5.78
CA SER A 101 -7.01 8.07 5.84
C SER A 101 -6.86 7.16 4.62
N LEU A 102 -7.82 7.10 3.69
CA LEU A 102 -7.76 6.40 2.40
C LEU A 102 -7.69 7.37 1.21
N GLY A 103 -7.66 8.68 1.46
CA GLY A 103 -7.76 9.72 0.43
C GLY A 103 -9.17 9.85 -0.14
N ILE A 104 -10.21 9.55 0.62
CA ILE A 104 -11.62 9.65 0.20
C ILE A 104 -12.28 10.76 1.00
N THR A 105 -12.92 11.69 0.31
CA THR A 105 -13.73 12.75 0.91
C THR A 105 -15.19 12.51 0.59
N TRP A 106 -16.05 12.45 1.61
CA TRP A 106 -17.49 12.37 1.43
C TRP A 106 -18.08 13.75 1.10
N CYS A 107 -18.91 13.81 0.08
CA CYS A 107 -19.62 15.01 -0.35
C CYS A 107 -21.12 14.77 -0.23
N LYS A 108 -21.78 15.46 0.71
CA LYS A 108 -23.23 15.34 0.85
C LYS A 108 -23.91 16.06 -0.32
N THR A 109 -24.75 15.33 -1.04
CA THR A 109 -25.61 15.91 -2.08
C THR A 109 -26.95 16.30 -1.47
N THR A 110 -27.40 17.52 -1.75
CA THR A 110 -28.68 18.07 -1.27
C THR A 110 -29.76 18.05 -2.35
N LEU A 111 -29.51 17.37 -3.48
CA LEU A 111 -30.44 17.24 -4.61
C LEU A 111 -31.67 16.41 -4.27
#